data_AF-A0A929L2A8-F1
#
_entry.id   AF-A0A929L2A8-F1
#
_cell.length_a   1.000
_cell.length_b   1.000
_cell.length_c   1.000
_cell.angle_alpha   90.00
_cell.angle_beta   90.00
_cell.angle_gamma   90.00
#
_symmetry.space_group_name_H-M   'P 1'
#
loop_
_entity.id
_entity.type
_entity.pdbx_description
1 polymer ?
#
loop_
_entity_poly.entity_id
_entity_poly.type
_entity_poly.pdbx_seq_one_letter_code
_entity_poly.pdbx_strand_id
1 'polypeptide(L)'
;MNTTTLKYLTAVLIWLIPIISIAQTPLADTDRKQLDATFAWFSKNRFYGTDANFKARWERSKVLDKYGFQLSDTIWNAYRSAWIKDPPKVDELEQGNGILYYLRKAIDKTVADIRSTKVKKGAVIWKLYNMGYVVKTKDVCFGMDLNQPGAEKLVDVLDFVTVSHIHGDHNYTALLDAMIAAGKPVYTPFYKKGVMITSPQEYTHGEVKLRLTMNRQADVPCIVVQADLGSSARNYTIYHIGDSRTLEDLNPGRHINLFILHIENAIDVFNSVSRVKPDVTIYDHIMELGHHVNKWRWSYQYTYHKIKGLSPAKCVVLTWGERMEVGK
;
A
#
# COMPACT_ATOMS: atom_id res chain seq x y z
N MET A 1 -40.67 -60.17 39.87
CA MET A 1 -40.64 -60.01 38.39
C MET A 1 -40.85 -58.52 38.14
N ASN A 2 -39.78 -57.76 37.92
CA ASN A 2 -39.24 -57.39 36.58
C ASN A 2 -40.30 -56.60 35.77
N THR A 3 -40.09 -55.41 35.22
CA THR A 3 -38.84 -54.75 34.81
C THR A 3 -39.14 -53.32 34.30
N THR A 4 -38.24 -52.39 34.65
CA THR A 4 -37.68 -51.25 33.87
C THR A 4 -38.56 -50.22 33.15
N THR A 5 -38.42 -49.00 33.68
CA THR A 5 -38.32 -47.71 33.00
C THR A 5 -37.25 -47.71 31.89
N LEU A 6 -37.53 -47.17 30.69
CA LEU A 6 -36.47 -46.76 29.76
C LEU A 6 -36.84 -45.44 29.06
N LYS A 7 -36.01 -44.44 29.31
CA LYS A 7 -36.00 -43.10 28.72
C LYS A 7 -35.46 -43.18 27.30
N TYR A 8 -36.14 -42.59 26.32
CA TYR A 8 -35.58 -42.36 25.00
C TYR A 8 -34.76 -41.07 25.00
N LEU A 9 -33.43 -41.21 24.96
CA LEU A 9 -32.50 -40.14 24.65
C LEU A 9 -32.46 -39.95 23.12
N THR A 10 -32.67 -38.71 22.68
CA THR A 10 -32.36 -38.22 21.34
C THR A 10 -30.85 -38.26 21.11
N ALA A 11 -30.38 -39.13 20.23
CA ALA A 11 -29.00 -39.12 19.77
C ALA A 11 -28.81 -38.04 18.69
N VAL A 12 -28.16 -36.94 19.06
CA VAL A 12 -27.63 -35.96 18.10
C VAL A 12 -26.30 -36.51 17.59
N LEU A 13 -26.29 -37.02 16.36
CA LEU A 13 -25.05 -37.36 15.64
C LEU A 13 -24.33 -36.05 15.26
N ILE A 14 -23.34 -35.65 16.05
CA ILE A 14 -22.39 -34.62 15.66
C ILE A 14 -21.40 -35.28 14.71
N TRP A 15 -21.51 -34.97 13.41
CA TRP A 15 -20.49 -35.29 12.43
C TRP A 15 -19.23 -34.45 12.74
N LEU A 16 -18.25 -35.06 13.41
CA LEU A 16 -16.90 -34.53 13.50
C LEU A 16 -16.26 -34.63 12.11
N ILE A 17 -16.36 -33.55 11.33
CA ILE A 17 -15.51 -33.37 10.14
C ILE A 17 -14.08 -33.23 10.66
N PRO A 18 -13.13 -34.08 10.25
CA PRO A 18 -11.73 -33.89 10.61
C PRO A 18 -11.26 -32.59 10.00
N ILE A 19 -10.92 -31.61 10.84
CA ILE A 19 -10.13 -30.46 10.44
C ILE A 19 -8.74 -31.02 10.12
N ILE A 20 -8.51 -31.34 8.84
CA ILE A 20 -7.17 -31.62 8.34
C ILE A 20 -6.43 -30.28 8.42
N SER A 21 -5.70 -30.07 9.52
CA SER A 21 -4.68 -29.03 9.59
C SER A 21 -3.58 -29.43 8.63
N ILE A 22 -3.63 -28.91 7.41
CA ILE A 22 -2.49 -28.99 6.50
C ILE A 22 -1.43 -28.07 7.12
N ALA A 23 -0.52 -28.67 7.89
CA ALA A 23 0.64 -27.96 8.41
C ALA A 23 1.38 -27.36 7.20
N GLN A 24 1.46 -26.03 7.14
CA GLN A 24 2.24 -25.37 6.10
C GLN A 24 3.71 -25.76 6.29
N THR A 25 4.34 -26.21 5.20
CA THR A 25 5.78 -26.52 5.23
C THR A 25 6.54 -25.20 5.43
N PRO A 26 7.50 -25.13 6.37
CA PRO A 26 8.32 -23.94 6.54
C PRO A 26 9.04 -23.55 5.25
N LEU A 27 9.13 -22.26 5.00
CA LEU A 27 9.85 -21.66 3.89
C LEU A 27 11.32 -22.08 3.94
N ALA A 28 11.81 -22.62 2.83
CA ALA A 28 13.18 -23.08 2.73
C ALA A 28 14.17 -21.94 3.02
N ASP A 29 15.27 -22.24 3.70
CA ASP A 29 16.32 -21.26 4.01
C ASP A 29 16.87 -20.57 2.76
N THR A 30 16.90 -21.28 1.64
CA THR A 30 17.32 -20.73 0.33
C THR A 30 16.38 -19.63 -0.15
N ASP A 31 15.07 -19.77 0.08
CA ASP A 31 14.07 -18.77 -0.30
C ASP A 31 14.19 -17.53 0.59
N ARG A 32 14.35 -17.71 1.91
CA ARG A 32 14.60 -16.60 2.84
C ARG A 32 15.84 -15.80 2.45
N LYS A 33 16.94 -16.48 2.15
CA LYS A 33 18.19 -15.83 1.68
C LYS A 33 17.99 -15.07 0.37
N GLN A 34 17.23 -15.62 -0.57
CA GLN A 34 16.92 -14.95 -1.84
C GLN A 34 16.09 -13.67 -1.63
N LEU A 35 15.07 -13.72 -0.77
CA LEU A 35 14.22 -12.58 -0.43
C LEU A 35 15.00 -11.50 0.32
N ASP A 36 15.85 -11.89 1.27
CA ASP A 36 16.72 -10.98 2.00
C ASP A 36 17.73 -10.28 1.08
N ALA A 37 18.35 -11.02 0.18
CA ALA A 37 19.25 -10.47 -0.82
C ALA A 37 18.52 -9.51 -1.76
N THR A 38 17.28 -9.85 -2.14
CA THR A 38 16.42 -9.00 -2.99
C THR A 38 16.06 -7.69 -2.29
N PHE A 39 15.64 -7.76 -1.04
CA PHE A 39 15.33 -6.59 -0.21
C PHE A 39 16.54 -5.65 -0.06
N ALA A 40 17.70 -6.23 0.27
CA ALA A 40 18.95 -5.50 0.41
C ALA A 40 19.41 -4.88 -0.92
N TRP A 41 19.16 -5.56 -2.04
CA TRP A 41 19.48 -5.06 -3.36
C TRP A 41 18.66 -3.82 -3.72
N PHE A 42 17.33 -3.85 -3.53
CA PHE A 42 16.47 -2.68 -3.80
C PHE A 42 16.83 -1.48 -2.92
N SER A 43 17.15 -1.73 -1.65
CA SER A 43 17.60 -0.68 -0.72
C SER A 43 18.88 0.05 -1.18
N LYS A 44 19.75 -0.63 -1.95
CA LYS A 44 21.03 -0.08 -2.43
C LYS A 44 20.94 0.46 -3.86
N ASN A 45 20.08 -0.12 -4.70
CA ASN A 45 19.94 0.22 -6.11
C ASN A 45 18.73 1.13 -6.30
N ARG A 46 18.88 2.40 -5.90
CA ARG A 46 17.81 3.40 -5.94
C ARG A 46 17.20 3.49 -7.34
N PHE A 47 15.90 3.74 -7.40
CA PHE A 47 15.07 3.77 -8.61
C PHE A 47 15.37 4.90 -9.59
N TYR A 48 16.21 5.88 -9.22
CA TYR A 48 16.61 6.93 -10.16
C TYR A 48 17.55 6.36 -11.23
N GLY A 49 17.34 6.80 -12.47
CA GLY A 49 18.40 6.79 -13.47
C GLY A 49 18.24 5.79 -14.59
N THR A 50 19.38 5.55 -15.23
CA THR A 50 19.59 5.09 -16.60
C THR A 50 18.82 3.84 -17.01
N ASP A 51 18.74 3.62 -18.32
CA ASP A 51 18.20 2.39 -18.92
C ASP A 51 18.79 1.12 -18.30
N ALA A 52 20.08 1.15 -17.92
CA ALA A 52 20.75 0.04 -17.25
C ALA A 52 20.16 -0.27 -15.87
N ASN A 53 19.91 0.76 -15.06
CA ASN A 53 19.30 0.57 -13.74
C ASN A 53 17.83 0.14 -13.86
N PHE A 54 17.08 0.73 -14.80
CA PHE A 54 15.71 0.34 -15.10
C PHE A 54 15.62 -1.16 -15.43
N LYS A 55 16.49 -1.65 -16.33
CA LYS A 55 16.58 -3.07 -16.69
C LYS A 55 16.98 -3.95 -15.50
N ALA A 56 17.96 -3.53 -14.71
CA ALA A 56 18.40 -4.30 -13.54
C ALA A 56 17.29 -4.44 -12.48
N ARG A 57 16.52 -3.37 -12.24
CA ARG A 57 15.37 -3.40 -11.33
C ARG A 57 14.23 -4.26 -11.88
N TRP A 58 13.95 -4.17 -13.18
CA TRP A 58 12.99 -5.04 -13.86
C TRP A 58 13.36 -6.53 -13.70
N GLU A 59 14.63 -6.89 -13.90
CA GLU A 59 15.08 -8.27 -13.70
C GLU A 59 14.99 -8.69 -12.24
N ARG A 60 15.35 -7.82 -11.30
CA ARG A 60 15.31 -8.15 -9.86
C ARG A 60 13.87 -8.35 -9.36
N SER A 61 12.90 -7.60 -9.89
CA SER A 61 11.51 -7.67 -9.41
C SER A 61 10.81 -8.99 -9.73
N LYS A 62 11.35 -9.80 -10.66
CA LYS A 62 10.89 -11.17 -10.94
C LYS A 62 10.84 -12.05 -9.69
N VAL A 63 11.73 -11.82 -8.72
CA VAL A 63 11.72 -12.55 -7.45
C VAL A 63 10.44 -12.25 -6.68
N LEU A 64 10.01 -10.99 -6.61
CA LEU A 64 8.78 -10.61 -5.92
C LEU A 64 7.54 -11.15 -6.64
N ASP A 65 7.57 -11.14 -7.98
CA ASP A 65 6.50 -11.78 -8.77
C ASP A 65 6.41 -13.28 -8.50
N LYS A 66 7.54 -14.01 -8.47
CA LYS A 66 7.56 -15.45 -8.15
C LYS A 66 6.84 -15.76 -6.85
N TYR A 67 7.19 -15.10 -5.74
CA TYR A 67 6.58 -15.41 -4.44
C TYR A 67 5.19 -14.78 -4.27
N GLY A 68 4.96 -13.62 -4.87
CA GLY A 68 3.68 -12.93 -4.81
C GLY A 68 2.56 -13.70 -5.49
N PHE A 69 2.83 -14.36 -6.61
CA PHE A 69 1.83 -15.19 -7.31
C PHE A 69 1.65 -16.59 -6.70
N GLN A 70 2.49 -17.00 -5.76
CA GLN A 70 2.29 -18.23 -4.97
C GLN A 70 1.28 -18.06 -3.83
N LEU A 71 1.10 -16.82 -3.35
CA LEU A 71 0.19 -16.51 -2.26
C LEU A 71 -1.26 -16.38 -2.77
N SER A 72 -2.20 -17.18 -2.26
CA SER A 72 -3.61 -16.97 -2.57
C SER A 72 -4.20 -15.77 -1.82
N ASP A 73 -5.21 -15.13 -2.39
CA ASP A 73 -5.97 -14.07 -1.71
C ASP A 73 -6.64 -14.56 -0.41
N THR A 74 -7.04 -15.84 -0.35
CA THR A 74 -7.54 -16.46 0.89
C THR A 74 -6.49 -16.45 2.01
N ILE A 75 -5.24 -16.81 1.71
CA ILE A 75 -4.15 -16.78 2.71
C ILE A 75 -3.86 -15.34 3.12
N TRP A 76 -3.85 -14.40 2.18
CA TRP A 76 -3.72 -12.98 2.49
C TRP A 76 -4.82 -12.47 3.42
N ASN A 77 -6.08 -12.81 3.16
CA ASN A 77 -7.21 -12.39 3.98
C ASN A 77 -7.16 -13.01 5.38
N ALA A 78 -6.71 -14.26 5.50
CA ALA A 78 -6.43 -14.90 6.79
C ALA A 78 -5.33 -14.16 7.55
N TYR A 79 -4.23 -13.82 6.87
CA TYR A 79 -3.12 -13.05 7.44
C TYR A 79 -3.57 -11.68 7.96
N ARG A 80 -4.32 -10.91 7.16
CA ARG A 80 -4.87 -9.61 7.61
C ARG A 80 -5.78 -9.75 8.83
N SER A 81 -6.62 -10.78 8.85
CA SER A 81 -7.60 -11.00 9.93
C SER A 81 -6.92 -11.43 11.23
N ALA A 82 -5.86 -12.24 11.13
CA ALA A 82 -5.08 -12.72 12.25
C ALA A 82 -4.18 -11.65 12.87
N TRP A 83 -3.80 -10.60 12.11
CA TRP A 83 -2.80 -9.61 12.53
C TRP A 83 -2.88 -9.15 13.99
N ILE A 84 -4.06 -8.70 14.42
CA ILE A 84 -4.31 -8.24 15.80
C ILE A 84 -4.84 -9.40 16.67
N LYS A 85 -5.62 -10.30 16.08
CA LYS A 85 -6.45 -11.26 16.81
C LYS A 85 -5.72 -12.56 17.17
N ASP A 86 -4.72 -12.93 16.39
CA ASP A 86 -4.00 -14.19 16.50
C ASP A 86 -2.55 -14.04 15.97
N PRO A 87 -1.65 -13.38 16.72
CA PRO A 87 -0.26 -13.22 16.33
C PRO A 87 0.49 -14.54 16.05
N PRO A 88 0.29 -15.63 16.81
CA PRO A 88 0.90 -16.93 16.46
C PRO A 88 0.52 -17.42 15.06
N LYS A 89 -0.73 -17.22 14.63
CA LYS A 89 -1.15 -17.58 13.26
C LYS A 89 -0.45 -16.72 12.21
N VAL A 90 -0.21 -15.45 12.50
CA VAL A 90 0.55 -14.55 11.61
C VAL A 90 1.95 -15.11 11.40
N ASP A 91 2.64 -15.50 12.47
CA ASP A 91 3.98 -16.08 12.41
C ASP A 91 3.99 -17.40 11.60
N GLU A 92 3.00 -18.27 11.80
CA GLU A 92 2.84 -19.51 11.03
C GLU A 92 2.69 -19.23 9.52
N LEU A 93 1.84 -18.25 9.15
CA LEU A 93 1.63 -17.88 7.76
C LEU A 93 2.88 -17.27 7.12
N GLU A 94 3.64 -16.45 7.86
CA GLU A 94 4.94 -15.92 7.40
C GLU A 94 5.99 -17.02 7.24
N GLN A 95 5.93 -18.06 8.08
CA GLN A 95 6.79 -19.22 7.95
C GLN A 95 6.49 -20.00 6.67
N GLY A 96 5.23 -20.14 6.26
CA GLY A 96 4.86 -20.87 5.04
C GLY A 96 4.93 -20.05 3.75
N ASN A 97 4.98 -18.71 3.81
CA ASN A 97 4.78 -17.85 2.64
C ASN A 97 5.85 -16.75 2.54
N GLY A 98 6.78 -16.92 1.60
CA GLY A 98 7.92 -16.01 1.42
C GLY A 98 7.55 -14.54 1.17
N ILE A 99 6.48 -14.27 0.42
CA ILE A 99 6.08 -12.87 0.16
C ILE A 99 5.53 -12.17 1.42
N LEU A 100 4.89 -12.91 2.34
CA LEU A 100 4.43 -12.36 3.62
C LEU A 100 5.62 -12.04 4.53
N TYR A 101 6.61 -12.94 4.60
CA TYR A 101 7.88 -12.68 5.28
C TYR A 101 8.58 -11.42 4.72
N TYR A 102 8.65 -11.29 3.39
CA TYR A 102 9.23 -10.10 2.75
C TYR A 102 8.46 -8.82 3.11
N LEU A 103 7.12 -8.85 3.05
CA LEU A 103 6.27 -7.72 3.39
C LEU A 103 6.43 -7.31 4.85
N ARG A 104 6.41 -8.26 5.79
CA ARG A 104 6.69 -8.02 7.22
C ARG A 104 8.00 -7.27 7.39
N LYS A 105 9.08 -7.80 6.82
CA LYS A 105 10.42 -7.23 6.91
C LYS A 105 10.48 -5.81 6.34
N ALA A 106 9.85 -5.59 5.19
CA ALA A 106 9.76 -4.28 4.56
C ALA A 106 9.02 -3.27 5.46
N ILE A 107 7.86 -3.64 6.00
CA ILE A 107 7.07 -2.78 6.89
C ILE A 107 7.84 -2.45 8.15
N ASP A 108 8.37 -3.44 8.87
CA ASP A 108 9.04 -3.21 10.16
C ASP A 108 10.27 -2.31 10.01
N LYS A 109 11.09 -2.53 8.97
CA LYS A 109 12.21 -1.63 8.66
C LYS A 109 11.74 -0.22 8.33
N THR A 110 10.66 -0.08 7.57
CA THR A 110 10.13 1.22 7.14
C THR A 110 9.58 1.99 8.33
N VAL A 111 8.84 1.34 9.22
CA VAL A 111 8.34 1.95 10.47
C VAL A 111 9.49 2.46 11.33
N ALA A 112 10.55 1.66 11.49
CA ALA A 112 11.75 2.09 12.20
C ALA A 112 12.46 3.27 11.52
N ASP A 113 12.58 3.23 10.18
CA ASP A 113 13.20 4.30 9.40
C ASP A 113 12.41 5.61 9.51
N ILE A 114 11.07 5.58 9.39
CA ILE A 114 10.20 6.75 9.55
C ILE A 114 10.38 7.41 10.92
N ARG A 115 10.39 6.61 11.99
CA ARG A 115 10.59 7.10 13.37
C ARG A 115 11.95 7.76 13.56
N SER A 116 13.00 7.13 13.06
CA SER A 116 14.37 7.61 13.24
C SER A 116 14.72 8.80 12.33
N THR A 117 14.01 8.96 11.20
CA THR A 117 14.30 9.99 10.20
C THR A 117 13.88 11.37 10.69
N LYS A 118 14.85 12.30 10.74
CA LYS A 118 14.62 13.73 10.98
C LYS A 118 14.85 14.49 9.68
N VAL A 119 13.87 15.28 9.27
CA VAL A 119 13.94 16.08 8.05
C VAL A 119 14.11 17.55 8.42
N LYS A 120 15.11 18.21 7.83
CA LYS A 120 15.33 19.67 7.99
C LYS A 120 15.08 20.43 6.69
N LYS A 121 15.37 19.79 5.56
CA LYS A 121 15.17 20.29 4.19
C LYS A 121 14.69 19.13 3.32
N GLY A 122 13.86 19.42 2.33
CA GLY A 122 13.24 18.42 1.49
C GLY A 122 12.11 17.66 2.20
N ALA A 123 11.76 16.53 1.61
CA ALA A 123 10.87 15.55 2.19
C ALA A 123 11.40 14.14 1.94
N VAL A 124 10.91 13.17 2.71
CA VAL A 124 11.16 11.75 2.51
C VAL A 124 9.83 11.04 2.29
N ILE A 125 9.77 10.18 1.29
CA ILE A 125 8.57 9.44 0.88
C ILE A 125 8.90 7.96 0.96
N TRP A 126 8.09 7.18 1.68
CA TRP A 126 8.26 5.72 1.79
C TRP A 126 7.12 4.99 1.11
N LYS A 127 7.45 3.95 0.34
CA LYS A 127 6.51 2.98 -0.19
C LYS A 127 6.24 1.89 0.85
N LEU A 128 4.98 1.68 1.24
CA LEU A 128 4.61 0.58 2.13
C LEU A 128 4.02 -0.60 1.35
N TYR A 129 2.74 -0.55 1.00
CA TYR A 129 2.01 -1.65 0.34
C TYR A 129 0.92 -1.09 -0.59
N ASN A 130 0.48 -1.83 -1.60
CA ASN A 130 -0.45 -1.40 -2.66
C ASN A 130 -0.26 0.06 -3.15
N MET A 131 -1.17 1.00 -2.91
CA MET A 131 -1.00 2.45 -3.17
C MET A 131 -0.68 3.27 -1.92
N GLY A 132 -0.24 2.59 -0.86
CA GLY A 132 0.10 3.15 0.44
C GLY A 132 1.50 3.79 0.51
N TYR A 133 1.53 5.04 0.96
CA TYR A 133 2.73 5.87 1.14
C TYR A 133 2.73 6.62 2.46
N VAL A 134 3.92 6.83 3.02
CA VAL A 134 4.15 7.83 4.09
C VAL A 134 5.03 8.94 3.53
N VAL A 135 4.73 10.19 3.87
CA VAL A 135 5.51 11.37 3.51
C VAL A 135 5.89 12.13 4.77
N LYS A 136 7.16 12.49 4.92
CA LYS A 136 7.66 13.28 6.05
C LYS A 136 8.42 14.50 5.57
N THR A 137 7.99 15.66 6.02
CA THR A 137 8.67 16.96 5.88
C THR A 137 9.30 17.34 7.22
N LYS A 138 9.80 18.57 7.36
CA LYS A 138 10.32 19.04 8.65
C LYS A 138 9.24 19.18 9.73
N ASP A 139 8.00 19.45 9.34
CA ASP A 139 6.90 19.76 10.28
C ASP A 139 5.83 18.68 10.34
N VAL A 140 5.69 17.87 9.28
CA VAL A 140 4.54 16.97 9.13
C VAL A 140 4.99 15.60 8.64
N CYS A 141 4.38 14.55 9.18
CA CYS A 141 4.43 13.18 8.69
C CYS A 141 3.00 12.69 8.41
N PHE A 142 2.66 12.34 7.17
CA PHE A 142 1.30 11.93 6.82
C PHE A 142 1.27 10.67 5.95
N GLY A 143 0.15 9.96 6.00
CA GLY A 143 -0.08 8.73 5.24
C GLY A 143 -1.11 8.94 4.13
N MET A 144 -0.93 8.25 3.00
CA MET A 144 -1.90 8.16 1.91
C MET A 144 -2.17 6.68 1.64
N ASP A 145 -3.43 6.25 1.65
CA ASP A 145 -3.89 4.88 1.31
C ASP A 145 -3.12 3.76 2.04
N LEU A 146 -2.81 3.98 3.31
CA LEU A 146 -2.16 2.96 4.15
C LEU A 146 -3.16 1.85 4.49
N ASN A 147 -2.97 0.67 3.91
CA ASN A 147 -3.92 -0.44 4.02
C ASN A 147 -3.31 -1.76 4.54
N GLN A 148 -1.99 -1.82 4.71
CA GLN A 148 -1.30 -3.03 5.17
C GLN A 148 -1.60 -3.35 6.64
N PRO A 149 -1.58 -4.64 7.03
CA PRO A 149 -1.50 -5.01 8.43
C PRO A 149 -0.34 -4.31 9.13
N GLY A 150 -0.59 -3.72 10.29
CA GLY A 150 0.43 -2.99 11.05
C GLY A 150 0.47 -1.50 10.81
N ALA A 151 -0.35 -0.96 9.91
CA ALA A 151 -0.40 0.47 9.65
C ALA A 151 -0.74 1.29 10.91
N GLU A 152 -1.54 0.74 11.83
CA GLU A 152 -1.87 1.32 13.13
C GLU A 152 -0.62 1.61 14.00
N LYS A 153 0.49 0.90 13.75
CA LYS A 153 1.77 1.15 14.44
C LYS A 153 2.42 2.47 14.06
N LEU A 154 1.88 3.22 13.10
CA LEU A 154 2.39 4.54 12.69
C LEU A 154 1.60 5.71 13.31
N VAL A 155 0.54 5.44 14.06
CA VAL A 155 -0.33 6.49 14.61
C VAL A 155 0.43 7.45 15.52
N ASP A 156 1.48 7.02 16.20
CA ASP A 156 2.33 7.88 17.02
C ASP A 156 3.07 8.95 16.21
N VAL A 157 3.46 8.63 14.97
CA VAL A 157 4.24 9.53 14.11
C VAL A 157 3.43 10.25 13.05
N LEU A 158 2.27 9.74 12.65
CA LEU A 158 1.43 10.36 11.63
C LEU A 158 0.67 11.56 12.21
N ASP A 159 0.59 12.68 11.51
CA ASP A 159 -0.22 13.84 11.88
C ASP A 159 -1.63 13.75 11.30
N PHE A 160 -1.75 13.18 10.09
CA PHE A 160 -3.04 12.86 9.46
C PHE A 160 -2.87 11.72 8.44
N VAL A 161 -4.00 11.20 7.97
CA VAL A 161 -4.06 10.27 6.82
C VAL A 161 -5.12 10.69 5.82
N THR A 162 -4.87 10.38 4.54
CA THR A 162 -5.87 10.44 3.47
C THR A 162 -6.19 9.02 3.02
N VAL A 163 -7.47 8.69 2.83
CA VAL A 163 -7.90 7.43 2.20
C VAL A 163 -8.78 7.75 1.01
N SER A 164 -8.31 7.40 -0.17
CA SER A 164 -8.87 7.76 -1.47
C SER A 164 -10.32 7.34 -1.60
N HIS A 165 -10.64 6.09 -1.26
CA HIS A 165 -11.99 5.55 -1.36
C HIS A 165 -12.18 4.30 -0.49
N ILE A 166 -13.38 3.72 -0.51
CA ILE A 166 -13.84 2.71 0.45
C ILE A 166 -13.22 1.31 0.29
N HIS A 167 -12.61 0.96 -0.85
CA HIS A 167 -12.18 -0.42 -1.06
C HIS A 167 -11.08 -0.87 -0.08
N GLY A 168 -11.10 -2.17 0.24
CA GLY A 168 -10.29 -2.75 1.33
C GLY A 168 -8.79 -2.78 1.06
N ASP A 169 -8.40 -2.55 -0.18
CA ASP A 169 -7.06 -2.41 -0.71
C ASP A 169 -6.54 -0.95 -0.69
N HIS A 170 -7.36 -0.02 -0.18
CA HIS A 170 -6.96 1.36 0.15
C HIS A 170 -7.27 1.72 1.60
N ASN A 171 -8.24 1.06 2.21
CA ASN A 171 -8.63 1.30 3.60
C ASN A 171 -8.13 0.21 4.56
N TYR A 172 -7.82 0.62 5.79
CA TYR A 172 -7.62 -0.28 6.91
C TYR A 172 -8.24 0.27 8.18
N THR A 173 -9.39 -0.29 8.56
CA THR A 173 -10.21 0.19 9.69
C THR A 173 -9.44 0.33 10.99
N ALA A 174 -8.51 -0.59 11.30
CA ALA A 174 -7.73 -0.50 12.55
C ALA A 174 -6.84 0.76 12.59
N LEU A 175 -6.27 1.18 11.47
CA LEU A 175 -5.58 2.47 11.38
C LEU A 175 -6.55 3.63 11.54
N LEU A 176 -7.70 3.60 10.84
CA LEU A 176 -8.66 4.70 10.87
C LEU A 176 -9.21 4.93 12.28
N ASP A 177 -9.65 3.87 12.96
CA ASP A 177 -10.14 3.95 14.34
C ASP A 177 -9.03 4.44 15.29
N ALA A 178 -7.78 3.99 15.11
CA ALA A 178 -6.66 4.42 15.94
C ALA A 178 -6.28 5.90 15.71
N MET A 179 -6.35 6.41 14.49
CA MET A 179 -6.18 7.83 14.19
C MET A 179 -7.26 8.69 14.86
N ILE A 180 -8.53 8.26 14.79
CA ILE A 180 -9.64 8.94 15.47
C ILE A 180 -9.45 8.92 16.98
N ALA A 181 -9.07 7.78 17.56
CA ALA A 181 -8.81 7.66 18.99
C ALA A 181 -7.65 8.58 19.45
N ALA A 182 -6.67 8.83 18.59
CA ALA A 182 -5.58 9.76 18.83
C ALA A 182 -5.95 11.25 18.57
N GLY A 183 -7.18 11.54 18.16
CA GLY A 183 -7.62 12.90 17.81
C GLY A 183 -7.03 13.44 16.51
N LYS A 184 -6.57 12.55 15.61
CA LYS A 184 -5.84 12.93 14.40
C LYS A 184 -6.73 12.83 13.16
N PRO A 185 -6.64 13.78 12.19
CA PRO A 185 -7.52 13.80 11.04
C PRO A 185 -7.39 12.58 10.13
N VAL A 186 -8.54 12.12 9.65
CA VAL A 186 -8.68 11.13 8.57
C VAL A 186 -9.49 11.80 7.47
N TYR A 187 -8.88 12.12 6.32
CA TYR A 187 -9.57 12.75 5.19
C TYR A 187 -10.01 11.69 4.17
N THR A 188 -11.31 11.61 3.87
CA THR A 188 -11.85 10.52 3.06
C THR A 188 -13.31 10.76 2.65
N PRO A 189 -13.82 10.14 1.56
CA PRO A 189 -15.20 10.34 1.14
C PRO A 189 -16.22 9.39 1.77
N PHE A 190 -15.84 8.46 2.66
CA PHE A 190 -16.75 7.39 3.14
C PHE A 190 -16.80 7.18 4.67
N TYR A 191 -15.72 7.45 5.39
CA TYR A 191 -15.61 7.10 6.80
C TYR A 191 -16.12 8.25 7.69
N LYS A 192 -17.37 8.13 8.15
CA LYS A 192 -18.11 9.18 8.87
C LYS A 192 -17.46 9.70 10.17
N LYS A 193 -16.57 8.93 10.80
CA LYS A 193 -15.83 9.39 11.99
C LYS A 193 -14.69 10.35 11.63
N GLY A 194 -14.24 10.33 10.38
CA GLY A 194 -13.22 11.24 9.85
C GLY A 194 -13.81 12.53 9.27
N VAL A 195 -12.96 13.28 8.60
CA VAL A 195 -13.33 14.47 7.85
C VAL A 195 -13.83 14.05 6.47
N MET A 196 -15.14 14.14 6.28
CA MET A 196 -15.81 13.75 5.05
C MET A 196 -15.52 14.72 3.91
N ILE A 197 -14.93 14.20 2.83
CA ILE A 197 -14.64 14.96 1.61
C ILE A 197 -15.70 14.62 0.57
N THR A 198 -16.61 15.55 0.32
CA THR A 198 -17.69 15.41 -0.66
C THR A 198 -17.61 16.43 -1.79
N SER A 199 -16.66 17.35 -1.70
CA SER A 199 -16.37 18.42 -2.66
C SER A 199 -14.89 18.83 -2.53
N PRO A 200 -14.35 19.60 -3.49
CA PRO A 200 -13.00 20.12 -3.36
C PRO A 200 -12.77 20.88 -2.05
N GLN A 201 -11.72 20.52 -1.32
CA GLN A 201 -11.39 21.11 -0.02
C GLN A 201 -9.87 21.26 0.12
N GLU A 202 -9.45 22.24 0.90
CA GLU A 202 -8.05 22.53 1.15
C GLU A 202 -7.74 22.58 2.64
N TYR A 203 -6.56 22.09 3.02
CA TYR A 203 -6.09 22.02 4.40
C TYR A 203 -4.62 22.43 4.46
N THR A 204 -4.20 22.95 5.62
CA THR A 204 -2.80 23.28 5.89
C THR A 204 -2.36 22.61 7.18
N HIS A 205 -1.22 21.92 7.13
CA HIS A 205 -0.53 21.31 8.26
C HIS A 205 0.92 21.77 8.20
N GLY A 206 1.37 22.60 9.15
CA GLY A 206 2.70 23.22 9.05
C GLY A 206 2.87 23.94 7.69
N GLU A 207 3.96 23.64 6.98
CA GLU A 207 4.16 24.13 5.61
C GLU A 207 3.43 23.31 4.52
N VAL A 208 2.87 22.15 4.84
CA VAL A 208 2.20 21.28 3.89
C VAL A 208 0.81 21.82 3.57
N LYS A 209 0.53 22.06 2.28
CA LYS A 209 -0.80 22.42 1.78
C LYS A 209 -1.40 21.25 1.02
N LEU A 210 -2.55 20.81 1.48
CA LEU A 210 -3.30 19.69 0.92
C LEU A 210 -4.50 20.24 0.14
N ARG A 211 -4.66 19.83 -1.11
CA ARG A 211 -5.87 20.03 -1.91
C ARG A 211 -6.45 18.67 -2.26
N LEU A 212 -7.67 18.43 -1.83
CA LEU A 212 -8.43 17.21 -2.06
C LEU A 212 -9.53 17.50 -3.07
N THR A 213 -9.58 16.75 -4.15
CA THR A 213 -10.62 16.88 -5.20
C THR A 213 -11.32 15.56 -5.43
N MET A 214 -12.54 15.61 -5.96
CA MET A 214 -13.32 14.41 -6.26
C MET A 214 -12.98 13.85 -7.64
N ASN A 215 -12.96 12.53 -7.71
CA ASN A 215 -12.99 11.68 -8.89
C ASN A 215 -13.90 10.48 -8.57
N ARG A 216 -13.87 9.44 -9.37
CA ARG A 216 -14.69 8.24 -9.17
C ARG A 216 -13.97 6.98 -9.62
N GLN A 217 -14.24 5.87 -8.95
CA GLN A 217 -13.97 4.53 -9.45
C GLN A 217 -15.31 3.88 -9.78
N ALA A 218 -15.71 3.98 -11.06
CA ALA A 218 -17.09 3.71 -11.47
C ALA A 218 -18.09 4.61 -10.69
N ASP A 219 -18.95 4.04 -9.87
CA ASP A 219 -19.93 4.72 -9.02
C ASP A 219 -19.40 5.06 -7.62
N VAL A 220 -18.20 4.60 -7.27
CA VAL A 220 -17.59 4.85 -5.96
C VAL A 220 -16.85 6.19 -5.96
N PRO A 221 -17.19 7.15 -5.05
CA PRO A 221 -16.43 8.39 -4.91
C PRO A 221 -14.97 8.11 -4.52
N CYS A 222 -14.04 8.75 -5.22
CA CYS A 222 -12.61 8.68 -4.95
C CYS A 222 -12.07 10.09 -4.77
N ILE A 223 -11.25 10.33 -3.74
CA ILE A 223 -10.51 11.59 -3.63
C ILE A 223 -9.16 11.47 -4.33
N VAL A 224 -8.76 12.56 -4.97
CA VAL A 224 -7.41 12.80 -5.50
C VAL A 224 -6.71 13.75 -4.54
N VAL A 225 -5.46 13.40 -4.19
CA VAL A 225 -4.63 14.13 -3.24
C VAL A 225 -3.56 14.91 -3.98
N GLN A 226 -3.59 16.24 -3.87
CA GLN A 226 -2.48 17.11 -4.23
C GLN A 226 -1.85 17.68 -2.96
N ALA A 227 -0.58 17.36 -2.70
CA ALA A 227 0.15 17.87 -1.54
C ALA A 227 1.36 18.72 -1.99
N ASP A 228 1.33 20.02 -1.71
CA ASP A 228 2.51 20.87 -1.74
C ASP A 228 3.25 20.71 -0.40
N LEU A 229 4.49 20.24 -0.45
CA LEU A 229 5.28 19.90 0.73
C LEU A 229 5.95 21.11 1.40
N GLY A 230 5.71 22.32 0.88
CA GLY A 230 6.10 23.56 1.52
C GLY A 230 7.51 24.05 1.18
N SER A 231 7.84 25.24 1.69
CA SER A 231 9.04 25.98 1.28
C SER A 231 10.35 25.27 1.63
N SER A 232 10.40 24.58 2.77
CA SER A 232 11.55 23.78 3.20
C SER A 232 11.82 22.58 2.28
N ALA A 233 10.82 22.16 1.51
CA ALA A 233 10.92 21.16 0.45
C ALA A 233 10.85 21.76 -0.96
N ARG A 234 11.14 23.06 -1.11
CA ARG A 234 11.09 23.80 -2.39
C ARG A 234 9.74 23.73 -3.09
N ASN A 235 8.66 23.65 -2.31
CA ASN A 235 7.29 23.47 -2.78
C ASN A 235 7.10 22.24 -3.69
N TYR A 236 7.86 21.17 -3.41
CA TYR A 236 7.74 19.91 -4.14
C TYR A 236 6.30 19.39 -4.02
N THR A 237 5.64 19.12 -5.15
CA THR A 237 4.22 18.75 -5.18
C THR A 237 4.04 17.28 -5.55
N ILE A 238 3.27 16.57 -4.72
CA ILE A 238 2.82 15.19 -4.95
C ILE A 238 1.37 15.20 -5.45
N TYR A 239 1.06 14.35 -6.43
CA TYR A 239 -0.30 14.10 -6.91
C TYR A 239 -0.58 12.60 -6.86
N HIS A 240 -1.48 12.16 -5.97
CA HIS A 240 -1.88 10.75 -5.81
C HIS A 240 -3.36 10.63 -6.16
N ILE A 241 -3.67 9.79 -7.15
CA ILE A 241 -5.03 9.72 -7.70
C ILE A 241 -5.87 8.56 -7.17
N GLY A 242 -5.32 7.70 -6.31
CA GLY A 242 -5.94 6.42 -5.94
C GLY A 242 -6.44 5.68 -7.17
N ASP A 243 -7.68 5.22 -7.08
CA ASP A 243 -8.36 4.49 -8.15
C ASP A 243 -9.27 5.38 -9.00
N SER A 244 -8.85 6.62 -9.24
CA SER A 244 -9.54 7.51 -10.18
C SER A 244 -9.71 6.87 -11.56
N ARG A 245 -10.90 7.02 -12.15
CA ARG A 245 -11.26 6.53 -13.49
C ARG A 245 -11.70 7.61 -14.49
N THR A 246 -11.75 8.87 -14.07
CA THR A 246 -12.14 9.98 -14.96
C THR A 246 -10.93 10.88 -15.25
N LEU A 247 -10.42 10.84 -16.48
CA LEU A 247 -9.22 11.57 -16.91
C LEU A 247 -9.42 13.08 -16.89
N GLU A 248 -10.61 13.53 -17.29
CA GLU A 248 -10.98 14.95 -17.42
C GLU A 248 -10.96 15.65 -16.06
N ASP A 249 -11.34 14.91 -15.02
CA ASP A 249 -11.38 15.35 -13.62
C ASP A 249 -9.97 15.41 -12.99
N LEU A 250 -8.92 14.91 -13.66
CA LEU A 250 -7.53 15.12 -13.23
C LEU A 250 -7.10 16.56 -13.53
N ASN A 251 -7.36 17.44 -12.57
CA ASN A 251 -7.10 18.88 -12.69
C ASN A 251 -6.21 19.40 -11.54
N PRO A 252 -4.88 19.18 -11.62
CA PRO A 252 -3.97 19.72 -10.63
C PRO A 252 -3.99 21.25 -10.67
N GLY A 253 -3.99 21.88 -9.49
CA GLY A 253 -4.01 23.35 -9.35
C GLY A 253 -2.64 24.01 -9.56
N ARG A 254 -1.58 23.21 -9.75
CA ARG A 254 -0.20 23.67 -9.95
C ARG A 254 0.65 22.60 -10.61
N HIS A 255 1.90 22.94 -10.92
CA HIS A 255 2.89 21.99 -11.43
C HIS A 255 3.09 20.80 -10.48
N ILE A 256 3.17 19.59 -11.04
CA ILE A 256 3.34 18.34 -10.29
C ILE A 256 4.76 17.84 -10.45
N ASN A 257 5.48 17.68 -9.34
CA ASN A 257 6.81 17.08 -9.38
C ASN A 257 6.73 15.55 -9.37
N LEU A 258 5.85 15.00 -8.54
CA LEU A 258 5.66 13.56 -8.40
C LEU A 258 4.21 13.17 -8.62
N PHE A 259 3.96 12.33 -9.63
CA PHE A 259 2.65 11.75 -9.88
C PHE A 259 2.64 10.28 -9.46
N ILE A 260 1.73 9.87 -8.59
CA ILE A 260 1.49 8.48 -8.19
C ILE A 260 0.26 8.00 -8.95
N LEU A 261 0.49 7.11 -9.91
CA LEU A 261 -0.47 6.67 -10.91
C LEU A 261 -0.71 5.16 -10.78
N HIS A 262 -1.97 4.77 -10.69
CA HIS A 262 -2.38 3.37 -10.81
C HIS A 262 -2.03 2.82 -12.22
N ILE A 263 -1.37 1.66 -12.30
CA ILE A 263 -0.88 1.10 -13.58
C ILE A 263 -1.98 0.62 -14.54
N GLU A 264 -3.11 0.12 -14.03
CA GLU A 264 -4.23 -0.36 -14.85
C GLU A 264 -5.59 -0.18 -14.15
N ASN A 265 -6.21 0.99 -14.31
CA ASN A 265 -7.52 1.29 -13.73
C ASN A 265 -8.38 2.17 -14.66
N ALA A 266 -8.72 1.64 -15.83
CA ALA A 266 -9.57 2.23 -16.87
C ALA A 266 -9.06 3.55 -17.52
N ILE A 267 -8.23 4.34 -16.84
CA ILE A 267 -7.50 5.45 -17.45
C ILE A 267 -6.21 4.92 -18.06
N ASP A 268 -5.96 5.29 -19.32
CA ASP A 268 -4.69 5.02 -19.97
C ASP A 268 -3.54 5.79 -19.29
N VAL A 269 -2.42 5.09 -19.11
CA VAL A 269 -1.26 5.63 -18.37
C VAL A 269 -0.56 6.76 -19.14
N PHE A 270 -0.54 6.71 -20.48
CA PHE A 270 0.09 7.73 -21.31
C PHE A 270 -0.77 9.00 -21.34
N ASN A 271 -2.08 8.84 -21.46
CA ASN A 271 -3.03 9.94 -21.38
C ASN A 271 -2.98 10.63 -20.01
N SER A 272 -2.89 9.85 -18.93
CA SER A 272 -2.73 10.38 -17.57
C SER A 272 -1.46 11.24 -17.43
N VAL A 273 -0.32 10.71 -17.88
CA VAL A 273 0.97 11.44 -17.86
C VAL A 273 0.92 12.68 -18.75
N SER A 274 0.32 12.59 -19.93
CA SER A 274 0.15 13.72 -20.86
C SER A 274 -0.76 14.82 -20.29
N ARG A 275 -1.80 14.43 -19.53
CA ARG A 275 -2.73 15.35 -18.88
C ARG A 275 -2.11 16.07 -17.69
N VAL A 276 -1.41 15.33 -16.82
CA VAL A 276 -0.82 15.87 -15.57
C VAL A 276 0.53 16.55 -15.80
N LYS A 277 1.30 16.09 -16.80
CA LYS A 277 2.64 16.58 -17.16
C LYS A 277 3.63 16.66 -15.98
N PRO A 278 3.82 15.57 -15.21
CA PRO A 278 4.70 15.59 -14.05
C PRO A 278 6.18 15.56 -14.42
N ASP A 279 7.05 15.93 -13.48
CA ASP A 279 8.50 15.71 -13.64
C ASP A 279 8.83 14.20 -13.62
N VAL A 280 8.24 13.47 -12.67
CA VAL A 280 8.41 12.02 -12.47
C VAL A 280 7.07 11.36 -12.14
N THR A 281 6.86 10.15 -12.65
CA THR A 281 5.70 9.31 -12.34
C THR A 281 6.13 8.03 -11.63
N ILE A 282 5.52 7.74 -10.48
CA ILE A 282 5.49 6.40 -9.89
C ILE A 282 4.29 5.66 -10.46
N TYR A 283 4.56 4.49 -11.04
CA TYR A 283 3.54 3.55 -11.46
C TYR A 283 3.33 2.53 -10.34
N ASP A 284 2.12 2.46 -9.80
CA ASP A 284 1.80 1.68 -8.61
C ASP A 284 0.47 0.93 -8.77
N HIS A 285 -0.06 0.45 -7.64
CA HIS A 285 -1.13 -0.55 -7.57
C HIS A 285 -0.65 -1.91 -8.09
N ILE A 286 0.55 -2.29 -7.66
CA ILE A 286 1.30 -3.46 -8.14
C ILE A 286 1.44 -4.45 -6.99
N MET A 287 1.38 -5.73 -7.31
CA MET A 287 1.54 -6.84 -6.36
C MET A 287 0.55 -6.76 -5.20
N GLU A 288 -0.69 -6.34 -5.46
CA GLU A 288 -1.72 -6.36 -4.43
C GLU A 288 -2.14 -7.80 -4.13
N LEU A 289 -1.76 -8.27 -2.94
CA LEU A 289 -2.00 -9.61 -2.43
C LEU A 289 -3.49 -9.86 -2.08
N GLY A 290 -4.31 -8.81 -2.03
CA GLY A 290 -5.76 -8.89 -1.82
C GLY A 290 -6.55 -9.33 -3.03
N HIS A 291 -6.06 -9.00 -4.22
CA HIS A 291 -6.62 -9.44 -5.47
C HIS A 291 -6.37 -10.92 -5.76
N HIS A 292 -7.28 -11.57 -6.49
CA HIS A 292 -7.08 -12.93 -6.97
C HIS A 292 -5.83 -13.02 -7.86
N VAL A 293 -5.10 -14.13 -7.77
CA VAL A 293 -3.85 -14.35 -8.53
C VAL A 293 -4.03 -14.16 -10.04
N ASN A 294 -5.21 -14.50 -10.57
CA ASN A 294 -5.55 -14.41 -11.98
C ASN A 294 -6.37 -13.15 -12.34
N LYS A 295 -6.56 -12.22 -11.41
CA LYS A 295 -7.44 -11.06 -11.62
C LYS A 295 -6.92 -9.84 -10.87
N TRP A 296 -6.52 -8.81 -11.61
CA TRP A 296 -6.13 -7.49 -11.09
C TRP A 296 -4.88 -7.44 -10.21
N ARG A 297 -4.29 -8.59 -9.82
CA ARG A 297 -2.94 -8.62 -9.27
C ARG A 297 -1.91 -8.33 -10.35
N TRP A 298 -1.60 -7.06 -10.58
CA TRP A 298 -0.62 -6.64 -11.56
C TRP A 298 0.80 -6.99 -11.09
N SER A 299 1.57 -7.68 -11.93
CA SER A 299 2.96 -8.03 -11.64
C SER A 299 3.89 -6.85 -11.88
N TYR A 300 5.06 -6.86 -11.25
CA TYR A 300 6.11 -5.91 -11.59
C TYR A 300 6.51 -6.06 -13.06
N GLN A 301 6.62 -7.29 -13.57
CA GLN A 301 6.91 -7.53 -14.99
C GLN A 301 5.91 -6.83 -15.91
N TYR A 302 4.62 -6.92 -15.62
CA TYR A 302 3.56 -6.27 -16.40
C TYR A 302 3.75 -4.75 -16.41
N THR A 303 3.98 -4.15 -15.23
CA THR A 303 4.22 -2.71 -15.10
C THR A 303 5.41 -2.26 -15.92
N TYR A 304 6.56 -2.92 -15.77
CA TYR A 304 7.77 -2.59 -16.52
C TYR A 304 7.54 -2.74 -18.03
N HIS A 305 6.84 -3.79 -18.47
CA HIS A 305 6.52 -3.99 -19.88
C HIS A 305 5.63 -2.87 -20.44
N LYS A 306 4.62 -2.43 -19.67
CA LYS A 306 3.69 -1.37 -20.08
C LYS A 306 4.39 -0.03 -20.26
N ILE A 307 5.35 0.30 -19.38
CA ILE A 307 6.01 1.61 -19.37
C ILE A 307 7.36 1.63 -20.11
N LYS A 308 7.83 0.52 -20.68
CA LYS A 308 9.17 0.40 -21.29
C LYS A 308 9.49 1.40 -22.42
N GLY A 309 8.46 1.99 -23.03
CA GLY A 309 8.62 3.00 -24.09
C GLY A 309 8.80 4.43 -23.57
N LEU A 310 8.66 4.64 -22.26
CA LEU A 310 8.83 5.94 -21.62
C LEU A 310 10.27 6.14 -21.15
N SER A 311 10.67 7.40 -20.99
CA SER A 311 12.00 7.75 -20.49
C SER A 311 12.21 7.17 -19.08
N PRO A 312 13.20 6.29 -18.87
CA PRO A 312 13.44 5.70 -17.55
C PRO A 312 13.75 6.73 -16.46
N ALA A 313 14.31 7.88 -16.83
CA ALA A 313 14.55 8.99 -15.90
C ALA A 313 13.26 9.60 -15.31
N LYS A 314 12.11 9.41 -15.97
CA LYS A 314 10.80 9.90 -15.53
C LYS A 314 9.89 8.81 -14.97
N CYS A 315 10.32 7.55 -15.00
CA CYS A 315 9.49 6.41 -14.65
C CYS A 315 10.05 5.68 -13.44
N VAL A 316 9.25 5.61 -12.38
CA VAL A 316 9.62 4.99 -11.11
C VAL A 316 8.68 3.81 -10.83
N VAL A 317 9.27 2.69 -10.45
CA VAL A 317 8.57 1.52 -9.91
C VAL A 317 9.24 1.18 -8.59
N LEU A 318 8.50 1.36 -7.49
CA LEU A 318 8.97 1.08 -6.14
C LEU A 318 8.49 -0.29 -5.68
N THR A 319 9.31 -0.93 -4.87
CA THR A 319 8.97 -2.11 -4.08
C THR A 319 8.76 -1.71 -2.62
N TRP A 320 8.11 -2.58 -1.85
CA TRP A 320 7.78 -2.32 -0.45
C TRP A 320 9.03 -2.05 0.38
N GLY A 321 8.99 -0.96 1.13
CA GLY A 321 10.06 -0.49 2.02
C GLY A 321 11.15 0.36 1.37
N GLU A 322 11.02 0.68 0.07
CA GLU A 322 11.87 1.69 -0.55
C GLU A 322 11.46 3.11 -0.16
N ARG A 323 12.43 4.03 -0.21
CA ARG A 323 12.22 5.45 0.11
C ARG A 323 12.84 6.39 -0.92
N MET A 324 12.25 7.56 -1.07
CA MET A 324 12.70 8.66 -1.93
C MET A 324 12.99 9.90 -1.09
N GLU A 325 14.03 10.66 -1.43
CA GLU A 325 14.31 11.95 -0.83
C GLU A 325 14.13 13.02 -1.91
N VAL A 326 13.30 14.03 -1.66
CA VAL A 326 12.86 15.01 -2.67
C VAL A 326 12.97 16.44 -2.14
N GLY A 327 12.93 17.43 -3.04
CA GLY A 327 12.86 18.85 -2.65
C GLY A 327 14.07 19.39 -1.87
N LYS A 328 15.24 18.79 -2.04
CA LYS A 328 16.48 19.20 -1.36
C LYS A 328 17.14 20.41 -2.01
#